data_AF-A0A7S1KB20-F1
#
_entry.id   AF-A0A7S1KB20-F1
#
_cell.length_a   1.000
_cell.length_b   1.000
_cell.length_c   1.000
_cell.angle_alpha   90.00
_cell.angle_beta   90.00
_cell.angle_gamma   90.00
#
_symmetry.space_group_name_H-M   'P 1'
#
loop_
_entity.id
_entity.type
_entity.pdbx_description
1 polymer ?
#
loop_
_entity_poly.entity_id
_entity_poly.type
_entity_poly.pdbx_seq_one_letter_code
_entity_poly.pdbx_strand_id
1 'polypeptide(L)'
;GMKDGGLPSICWMLLAVTFCDTSANHEGLASQFTSCFRRFGSREQLTMTISTLVASGSHGTVQLTKDLDDVAARILSPQNHGGVWDELTTIEDPAAIPGADPPADLAARVSAATWLVYLWEIHRVNRLLDEGRQAGSGSAITEVLKEEGMDLYTLPSVIADMPPADWPGMFGVILAEGYLRVVRVERVCVDWETWWSKDFVSRRDVRSVVHGRLYSIAKAPNLGEIPEIHQPGGDEGGKPAFSLVRVSNEALGNGRGVPLLFSPCQWVCRLEVMVYPGGEGREDDFCLSKQEGGRLAAFEALASQAPYWHATAPFVKTASRGNLQPLVPYCKHCSTEGLATVRDAIPSLSAQLQQAKAGTLVESADSTPHTDVPTSAAEYMSEWRDNGTMSLTNSHP
;
A
#
# COMPACT_ATOMS: atom_id res chain seq x y z
N GLY A 1 23.74 0.36 1.06
CA GLY A 1 22.96 0.36 2.31
C GLY A 1 21.52 0.66 1.97
N MET A 2 20.60 -0.22 2.35
CA MET A 2 19.17 -0.15 2.03
C MET A 2 18.53 1.02 2.76
N LYS A 3 18.21 2.09 2.04
CA LYS A 3 17.72 3.34 2.64
C LYS A 3 16.27 3.21 3.13
N ASP A 4 15.43 2.49 2.40
CA ASP A 4 13.97 2.71 2.52
C ASP A 4 13.17 1.50 3.02
N GLY A 5 13.85 0.47 3.56
CA GLY A 5 13.20 -0.74 4.08
C GLY A 5 12.55 -1.66 3.03
N GLY A 6 12.62 -1.27 1.76
CA GLY A 6 12.20 -2.06 0.61
C GLY A 6 13.11 -3.23 0.22
N LEU A 7 12.73 -3.96 -0.83
CA LEU A 7 13.58 -4.91 -1.54
C LEU A 7 14.79 -4.18 -2.16
N PRO A 8 16.03 -4.60 -1.85
CA PRO A 8 17.22 -4.01 -2.42
C PRO A 8 17.31 -4.31 -3.92
N SER A 9 18.03 -3.48 -4.69
CA SER A 9 18.19 -3.66 -6.14
C SER A 9 18.71 -5.05 -6.53
N ILE A 10 19.53 -5.69 -5.66
CA ILE A 10 19.98 -7.07 -5.87
C ILE A 10 18.82 -8.08 -5.87
N CYS A 11 17.79 -7.88 -5.04
CA CYS A 11 16.59 -8.73 -5.07
C CYS A 11 15.84 -8.59 -6.38
N TRP A 12 15.61 -7.35 -6.84
CA TRP A 12 14.96 -7.11 -8.14
C TRP A 12 15.74 -7.68 -9.31
N MET A 13 17.08 -7.60 -9.25
CA MET A 13 17.94 -8.23 -10.24
C MET A 13 17.84 -9.76 -10.21
N LEU A 14 17.85 -10.39 -9.03
CA LEU A 14 17.69 -11.84 -8.90
C LEU A 14 16.32 -12.31 -9.38
N LEU A 15 15.25 -11.55 -9.10
CA LEU A 15 13.92 -11.78 -9.66
C LEU A 15 13.95 -11.71 -11.19
N ALA A 16 14.53 -10.65 -11.75
CA ALA A 16 14.65 -10.48 -13.19
C ALA A 16 15.46 -11.61 -13.85
N VAL A 17 16.62 -12.00 -13.31
CA VAL A 17 17.42 -13.11 -13.82
C VAL A 17 16.68 -14.45 -13.72
N THR A 18 15.81 -14.61 -12.71
CA THR A 18 15.01 -15.83 -12.53
C THR A 18 13.91 -15.96 -13.58
N PHE A 19 13.31 -14.85 -14.03
CA PHE A 19 12.11 -14.88 -14.86
C PHE A 19 12.27 -14.33 -16.27
N CYS A 20 13.36 -13.64 -16.57
CA CYS A 20 13.69 -13.13 -17.90
C CYS A 20 14.78 -13.99 -18.54
N ASP A 21 14.61 -14.32 -19.82
CA ASP A 21 15.62 -14.97 -20.63
C ASP A 21 16.55 -13.93 -21.25
N THR A 22 17.80 -13.94 -20.79
CA THR A 22 18.86 -13.01 -21.18
C THR A 22 19.25 -13.09 -22.66
N SER A 23 18.79 -14.10 -23.41
CA SER A 23 19.10 -14.27 -24.84
C SER A 23 18.14 -13.52 -25.77
N ALA A 24 17.10 -12.87 -25.24
CA ALA A 24 16.11 -12.17 -26.06
C ALA A 24 16.62 -10.88 -26.71
N ASN A 25 16.08 -10.60 -27.90
CA ASN A 25 16.23 -9.30 -28.57
C ASN A 25 15.41 -8.20 -27.84
N HIS A 26 15.57 -6.94 -28.23
CA HIS A 26 14.94 -5.80 -27.55
C HIS A 26 13.40 -5.91 -27.43
N GLU A 27 12.73 -6.42 -28.46
CA GLU A 27 11.28 -6.64 -28.45
C GLU A 27 10.87 -7.79 -27.53
N GLY A 28 11.67 -8.87 -27.50
CA GLY A 28 11.52 -9.97 -26.55
C GLY A 28 11.72 -9.53 -25.10
N LEU A 29 12.64 -8.60 -24.84
CA LEU A 29 12.94 -8.09 -23.50
C LEU A 29 11.73 -7.34 -22.89
N ALA A 30 11.06 -6.48 -23.65
CA ALA A 30 9.87 -5.75 -23.17
C ALA A 30 8.71 -6.72 -22.84
N SER A 31 8.52 -7.73 -23.68
CA SER A 31 7.52 -8.78 -23.44
C SER A 31 7.83 -9.59 -22.17
N GLN A 32 9.11 -9.93 -21.97
CA GLN A 32 9.55 -10.64 -20.77
C GLN A 32 9.39 -9.81 -19.49
N PHE A 33 9.74 -8.52 -19.50
CA PHE A 33 9.49 -7.66 -18.35
C PHE A 33 8.01 -7.53 -18.04
N THR A 34 7.15 -7.39 -19.07
CA THR A 34 5.69 -7.39 -18.87
C THR A 34 5.23 -8.68 -18.20
N SER A 35 5.70 -9.83 -18.70
CA SER A 35 5.39 -11.14 -18.13
C SER A 35 5.88 -11.27 -16.68
N CYS A 36 7.09 -10.76 -16.40
CA CYS A 36 7.70 -10.73 -15.08
C CYS A 36 6.86 -9.91 -14.08
N PHE A 37 6.46 -8.67 -14.42
CA PHE A 37 5.59 -7.86 -13.56
C PHE A 37 4.22 -8.50 -13.34
N ARG A 38 3.62 -9.10 -14.36
CA ARG A 38 2.34 -9.81 -14.22
C ARG A 38 2.45 -11.03 -13.31
N ARG A 39 3.61 -11.69 -13.29
CA ARG A 39 3.88 -12.82 -12.38
C ARG A 39 3.95 -12.39 -10.91
N PHE A 40 4.16 -11.10 -10.62
CA PHE A 40 4.13 -10.58 -9.26
C PHE A 40 2.84 -9.82 -8.94
N GLY A 41 1.82 -9.94 -9.79
CA GLY A 41 0.58 -9.17 -9.70
C GLY A 41 -0.37 -9.59 -8.57
N SER A 42 -0.03 -10.60 -7.78
CA SER A 42 -0.87 -11.02 -6.65
C SER A 42 -0.04 -11.50 -5.48
N ARG A 43 -0.68 -11.50 -4.30
CA ARG A 43 -0.07 -12.02 -3.07
C ARG A 43 0.35 -13.47 -3.21
N GLU A 44 -0.51 -14.31 -3.79
CA GLU A 44 -0.25 -15.73 -3.98
C GLU A 44 1.01 -15.94 -4.84
N GLN A 45 1.12 -15.20 -5.95
CA GLN A 45 2.29 -15.32 -6.81
C GLN A 45 3.57 -14.74 -6.19
N LEU A 46 3.46 -13.79 -5.26
CA LEU A 46 4.60 -13.32 -4.46
C LEU A 46 5.03 -14.34 -3.39
N THR A 47 4.17 -15.31 -3.05
CA THR A 47 4.41 -16.29 -1.98
C THR A 47 5.30 -17.44 -2.47
N MET A 48 6.61 -17.19 -2.52
CA MET A 48 7.58 -18.13 -3.08
C MET A 48 8.96 -18.01 -2.46
N THR A 49 9.76 -19.06 -2.62
CA THR A 49 11.19 -19.05 -2.39
C THR A 49 11.92 -19.13 -3.72
N ILE A 50 12.89 -18.24 -3.91
CA ILE A 50 13.79 -18.21 -5.06
C ILE A 50 15.17 -18.59 -4.55
N SER A 51 15.69 -19.68 -5.11
CA SER A 51 17.06 -20.13 -4.88
C SER A 51 17.83 -20.17 -6.20
N THR A 52 19.05 -19.65 -6.16
CA THR A 52 20.02 -19.76 -7.27
C THR A 52 20.96 -20.95 -7.08
N LEU A 53 20.88 -21.64 -5.94
CA LEU A 53 21.74 -22.75 -5.56
C LEU A 53 21.02 -24.08 -5.88
N VAL A 54 21.24 -24.63 -7.07
CA VAL A 54 20.77 -25.99 -7.36
C VAL A 54 21.74 -27.01 -6.75
N ALA A 55 21.22 -27.92 -5.94
CA ALA A 55 21.99 -28.99 -5.29
C ALA A 55 22.67 -30.00 -6.24
N SER A 56 22.57 -29.83 -7.57
CA SER A 56 22.87 -30.88 -8.57
C SER A 56 23.82 -30.45 -9.69
N GLY A 57 24.61 -29.38 -9.54
CA GLY A 57 25.62 -28.98 -10.54
C GLY A 57 25.06 -28.41 -11.85
N SER A 58 23.74 -28.26 -11.97
CA SER A 58 23.09 -27.52 -13.05
C SER A 58 22.97 -26.04 -12.66
N HIS A 59 23.53 -25.14 -13.46
CA HIS A 59 23.26 -23.70 -13.35
C HIS A 59 21.79 -23.45 -13.69
N GLY A 60 20.99 -23.08 -12.70
CA GLY A 60 19.57 -22.76 -12.87
C GLY A 60 18.99 -22.12 -11.62
N THR A 61 17.92 -21.36 -11.79
CA THR A 61 17.14 -20.82 -10.67
C THR A 61 16.01 -21.80 -10.35
N VAL A 62 15.80 -22.09 -9.06
CA VAL A 62 14.70 -22.93 -8.59
C VAL A 62 13.69 -22.04 -7.89
N GLN A 63 12.45 -22.14 -8.36
CA GLN A 63 11.29 -21.58 -7.68
C GLN A 63 10.62 -22.67 -6.86
N LEU A 64 10.45 -22.42 -5.56
CA LEU A 64 9.71 -23.28 -4.65
C LEU A 64 8.45 -22.56 -4.17
N THR A 65 7.30 -23.20 -4.34
CA THR A 65 6.04 -22.73 -3.77
C THR A 65 6.05 -23.00 -2.26
N LYS A 66 5.65 -22.01 -1.46
CA LYS A 66 5.52 -22.19 -0.01
C LYS A 66 4.15 -22.75 0.33
N ASP A 67 4.07 -23.52 1.41
CA ASP A 67 2.79 -23.89 2.00
C ASP A 67 2.13 -22.64 2.61
N LEU A 68 0.90 -22.33 2.18
CA LEU A 68 0.18 -21.14 2.60
C LEU A 68 -0.20 -21.19 4.09
N ASP A 69 -0.44 -22.36 4.66
CA ASP A 69 -0.76 -22.52 6.08
C ASP A 69 0.48 -22.30 6.95
N ASP A 70 1.65 -22.77 6.50
CA ASP A 70 2.92 -22.50 7.18
C ASP A 70 3.29 -21.02 7.11
N VAL A 71 3.13 -20.39 5.94
CA VAL A 71 3.34 -18.95 5.77
C VAL A 71 2.43 -18.17 6.71
N ALA A 72 1.16 -18.54 6.80
CA ALA A 72 0.21 -17.93 7.72
C ALA A 72 0.66 -18.04 9.18
N ALA A 73 1.03 -19.25 9.60
CA ALA A 73 1.48 -19.52 10.96
C ALA A 73 2.72 -18.69 11.33
N ARG A 74 3.66 -18.54 10.38
CA ARG A 74 4.87 -17.73 10.59
C ARG A 74 4.55 -16.24 10.64
N ILE A 75 3.72 -15.71 9.74
CA ILE A 75 3.29 -14.29 9.76
C ILE A 75 2.64 -13.95 11.11
N LEU A 76 1.77 -14.82 11.62
CA LEU A 76 1.06 -14.64 12.89
C LEU A 76 1.94 -14.89 14.13
N SER A 77 3.16 -15.39 13.93
CA SER A 77 4.07 -15.69 15.03
C SER A 77 4.58 -14.43 15.72
N PRO A 78 5.01 -14.54 16.99
CA PRO A 78 5.72 -13.45 17.67
C PRO A 78 7.00 -13.00 16.95
N GLN A 79 7.65 -13.90 16.19
CA GLN A 79 8.87 -13.57 15.44
C GLN A 79 8.60 -12.55 14.32
N ASN A 80 7.43 -12.65 13.68
CA ASN A 80 6.96 -11.69 12.68
C ASN A 80 6.09 -10.57 13.28
N HIS A 81 6.13 -10.42 14.61
CA HIS A 81 5.42 -9.40 15.37
C HIS A 81 3.91 -9.36 15.05
N GLY A 82 3.28 -10.53 14.87
CA GLY A 82 1.85 -10.61 14.57
C GLY A 82 1.49 -10.04 13.20
N GLY A 83 2.34 -10.23 12.18
CA GLY A 83 2.08 -9.83 10.80
C GLY A 83 2.56 -8.44 10.42
N VAL A 84 3.40 -7.82 11.25
CA VAL A 84 4.16 -6.62 10.85
C VAL A 84 5.17 -6.99 9.77
N TRP A 85 5.91 -8.08 9.97
CA TRP A 85 6.73 -8.69 8.92
C TRP A 85 5.90 -9.69 8.14
N ASP A 86 6.02 -9.65 6.83
CA ASP A 86 5.37 -10.61 5.95
C ASP A 86 6.39 -11.65 5.47
N GLU A 87 5.91 -12.80 5.03
CA GLU A 87 6.74 -13.91 4.57
C GLU A 87 6.37 -14.37 3.16
N LEU A 88 6.14 -13.39 2.30
CA LEU A 88 5.79 -13.61 0.90
C LEU A 88 6.96 -14.19 0.12
N THR A 89 7.91 -13.34 -0.25
CA THR A 89 9.05 -13.74 -1.07
C THR A 89 10.26 -13.97 -0.19
N THR A 90 10.92 -15.11 -0.37
CA THR A 90 12.24 -15.41 0.18
C THR A 90 13.23 -15.49 -0.97
N ILE A 91 14.33 -14.75 -0.91
CA ILE A 91 15.36 -14.75 -1.93
C ILE A 91 16.67 -15.16 -1.27
N GLU A 92 17.11 -16.38 -1.53
CA GLU A 92 18.35 -16.90 -0.96
C GLU A 92 19.55 -16.18 -1.56
N ASP A 93 20.44 -15.69 -0.69
CA ASP A 93 21.69 -15.07 -1.12
C ASP A 93 22.60 -16.12 -1.79
N PRO A 94 22.93 -15.99 -3.10
CA PRO A 94 23.85 -16.90 -3.77
C PRO A 94 25.24 -16.93 -3.13
N ALA A 95 25.63 -15.88 -2.41
CA ALA A 95 26.92 -15.78 -1.73
C ALA A 95 26.90 -16.37 -0.32
N ALA A 96 25.74 -16.79 0.20
CA ALA A 96 25.65 -17.41 1.51
C ALA A 96 26.37 -18.77 1.54
N ILE A 97 26.97 -19.09 2.68
CA ILE A 97 27.62 -20.37 2.91
C ILE A 97 26.53 -21.47 2.85
N PRO A 98 26.65 -22.46 1.92
CA PRO A 98 25.68 -23.54 1.85
C PRO A 98 25.57 -24.27 3.19
N GLY A 99 24.36 -24.40 3.72
CA GLY A 99 24.10 -25.07 5.00
C GLY A 99 24.23 -24.18 6.26
N ALA A 100 24.46 -22.87 6.10
CA ALA A 100 24.28 -21.94 7.22
C ALA A 100 22.79 -21.85 7.60
N ASP A 101 22.49 -22.06 8.89
CA ASP A 101 21.14 -21.92 9.45
C ASP A 101 21.05 -20.64 10.29
N PRO A 102 20.14 -19.69 9.98
CA PRO A 102 19.22 -19.69 8.84
C PRO A 102 19.88 -19.24 7.53
N PRO A 103 19.37 -19.70 6.36
CA PRO A 103 19.82 -19.21 5.06
C PRO A 103 19.62 -17.68 4.98
N ALA A 104 20.58 -16.99 4.36
CA ALA A 104 20.53 -15.53 4.25
C ALA A 104 19.45 -15.13 3.24
N ASP A 105 18.28 -14.72 3.75
CA ASP A 105 17.18 -14.20 2.94
C ASP A 105 17.35 -12.69 2.69
N LEU A 106 17.58 -12.35 1.42
CA LEU A 106 17.75 -10.96 0.98
C LEU A 106 16.43 -10.16 0.99
N ALA A 107 15.30 -10.86 0.92
CA ALA A 107 13.96 -10.30 1.02
C ALA A 107 13.42 -10.28 2.46
N ALA A 108 14.24 -10.67 3.45
CA ALA A 108 13.83 -10.65 4.85
C ALA A 108 13.44 -9.25 5.33
N ARG A 109 12.49 -9.23 6.27
CA ARG A 109 12.01 -8.02 6.99
C ARG A 109 11.43 -6.95 6.05
N VAL A 110 10.72 -7.38 5.02
CA VAL A 110 9.80 -6.49 4.29
C VAL A 110 8.46 -6.51 5.03
N SER A 111 8.00 -5.34 5.47
CA SER A 111 6.74 -5.24 6.23
C SER A 111 5.52 -5.48 5.34
N ALA A 112 4.40 -5.89 5.94
CA ALA A 112 3.13 -6.02 5.25
C ALA A 112 2.71 -4.71 4.54
N ALA A 113 2.94 -3.56 5.18
CA ALA A 113 2.69 -2.25 4.58
C ALA A 113 3.56 -1.99 3.33
N THR A 114 4.83 -2.40 3.37
CA THR A 114 5.74 -2.27 2.22
C THR A 114 5.36 -3.21 1.08
N TRP A 115 4.93 -4.44 1.37
CA TRP A 115 4.43 -5.36 0.35
C TRP A 115 3.17 -4.86 -0.34
N LEU A 116 2.27 -4.23 0.42
CA LEU A 116 1.07 -3.60 -0.14
C LEU A 116 1.45 -2.48 -1.14
N VAL A 117 2.46 -1.68 -0.82
CA VAL A 117 3.01 -0.66 -1.75
C VAL A 117 3.57 -1.32 -3.00
N TYR A 118 4.32 -2.42 -2.87
CA TYR A 118 4.84 -3.13 -4.05
C TYR A 118 3.78 -3.69 -4.95
N LEU A 119 2.74 -4.32 -4.41
CA LEU A 119 1.64 -4.78 -5.24
C LEU A 119 0.92 -3.62 -5.91
N TRP A 120 0.71 -2.50 -5.20
CA TRP A 120 0.10 -1.33 -5.80
C TRP A 120 0.93 -0.81 -6.99
N GLU A 121 2.25 -0.70 -6.85
CA GLU A 121 3.14 -0.30 -7.95
C GLU A 121 3.14 -1.30 -9.10
N ILE A 122 3.14 -2.61 -8.81
CA ILE A 122 3.09 -3.66 -9.83
C ILE A 122 1.77 -3.58 -10.62
N HIS A 123 0.65 -3.38 -9.94
CA HIS A 123 -0.66 -3.17 -10.58
C HIS A 123 -0.65 -1.92 -11.45
N ARG A 124 -0.09 -0.82 -10.94
CA ARG A 124 0.06 0.43 -11.68
C ARG A 124 0.88 0.22 -12.96
N VAL A 125 2.04 -0.44 -12.86
CA VAL A 125 2.91 -0.75 -13.99
C VAL A 125 2.20 -1.64 -15.01
N ASN A 126 1.51 -2.69 -14.58
CA ASN A 126 0.77 -3.58 -15.49
C ASN A 126 -0.29 -2.82 -16.29
N ARG A 127 -1.05 -1.92 -15.65
CA ARG A 127 -2.02 -1.06 -16.34
C ARG A 127 -1.35 -0.16 -17.38
N LEU A 128 -0.27 0.53 -17.00
CA LEU A 128 0.46 1.41 -17.92
C LEU A 128 1.01 0.64 -19.13
N LEU A 129 1.46 -0.60 -18.91
CA LEU A 129 1.91 -1.49 -19.99
C LEU A 129 0.76 -1.91 -20.92
N ASP A 130 -0.42 -2.17 -20.37
CA ASP A 130 -1.61 -2.55 -21.15
C ASP A 130 -2.13 -1.38 -22.00
N GLU A 131 -2.25 -0.20 -21.41
CA GLU A 131 -2.66 1.03 -22.10
C GLU A 131 -1.65 1.44 -23.19
N GLY A 132 -0.35 1.39 -22.87
CA GLY A 132 0.72 1.65 -23.84
C GLY A 132 0.70 0.69 -25.03
N ARG A 133 0.36 -0.60 -24.80
CA ARG A 133 0.20 -1.58 -25.89
C ARG A 133 -1.00 -1.27 -26.77
N GLN A 134 -2.14 -0.90 -26.18
CA GLN A 134 -3.36 -0.60 -26.93
C GLN A 134 -3.20 0.64 -27.82
N ALA A 135 -2.43 1.63 -27.35
CA ALA A 135 -2.20 2.88 -28.08
C ALA A 135 -1.12 2.79 -29.18
N GLY A 136 -0.37 1.70 -29.28
CA GLY A 136 0.62 1.46 -30.35
C GLY A 136 1.80 2.45 -30.39
N SER A 137 1.98 3.29 -29.37
CA SER A 137 3.01 4.35 -29.32
C SER A 137 3.54 4.55 -27.90
N GLY A 138 4.86 4.72 -27.75
CA GLY A 138 5.48 5.12 -26.49
C GLY A 138 5.06 6.50 -25.97
N SER A 139 4.42 7.35 -26.80
CA SER A 139 3.86 8.63 -26.34
C SER A 139 2.65 8.46 -25.44
N ALA A 140 1.89 7.38 -25.59
CA ALA A 140 0.67 7.13 -24.82
C ALA A 140 0.95 6.88 -23.34
N ILE A 141 2.01 6.14 -23.00
CA ILE A 141 2.41 5.96 -21.60
C ILE A 141 2.79 7.30 -20.96
N THR A 142 3.47 8.17 -21.73
CA THR A 142 3.86 9.50 -21.24
C THR A 142 2.64 10.42 -21.09
N GLU A 143 1.64 10.30 -21.95
CA GLU A 143 0.38 11.05 -21.87
C GLU A 143 -0.48 10.57 -20.70
N VAL A 144 -0.66 9.26 -20.52
CA VAL A 144 -1.34 8.69 -19.34
C VAL A 144 -0.68 9.14 -18.05
N LEU A 145 0.65 9.08 -17.99
CA LEU A 145 1.37 9.55 -16.81
C LEU A 145 1.15 11.03 -16.56
N LYS A 146 1.14 11.87 -17.61
CA LYS A 146 0.83 13.30 -17.48
C LYS A 146 -0.60 13.55 -17.03
N GLU A 147 -1.58 12.80 -17.54
CA GLU A 147 -2.99 12.87 -17.12
C GLU A 147 -3.17 12.45 -15.65
N GLU A 148 -2.32 11.55 -15.15
CA GLU A 148 -2.27 11.20 -13.74
C GLU A 148 -1.39 12.16 -12.90
N GLY A 149 -0.86 13.24 -13.48
CA GLY A 149 0.04 14.17 -12.79
C GLY A 149 1.36 13.53 -12.34
N MET A 150 1.78 12.46 -13.00
CA MET A 150 2.88 11.57 -12.61
C MET A 150 3.98 11.54 -13.69
N ASP A 151 5.20 11.21 -13.29
CA ASP A 151 6.32 10.99 -14.22
C ASP A 151 6.80 9.53 -14.12
N LEU A 152 7.19 8.93 -15.26
CA LEU A 152 7.55 7.50 -15.40
C LEU A 152 8.70 7.13 -14.45
N TYR A 153 9.55 8.10 -14.12
CA TYR A 153 10.74 7.95 -13.29
C TYR A 153 10.57 8.51 -11.87
N THR A 154 9.42 9.14 -11.59
CA THR A 154 9.13 9.71 -10.29
C THR A 154 8.14 8.78 -9.61
N LEU A 155 8.64 7.93 -8.71
CA LEU A 155 7.77 7.41 -7.63
C LEU A 155 7.05 8.62 -7.05
N PRO A 156 5.73 8.57 -6.80
CA PRO A 156 5.06 9.67 -6.11
C PRO A 156 5.94 10.04 -4.91
N SER A 157 6.30 11.32 -4.74
CA SER A 157 7.02 11.81 -3.55
C SER A 157 6.35 11.30 -2.26
N VAL A 158 5.03 11.14 -2.36
CA VAL A 158 4.10 10.51 -1.43
C VAL A 158 4.41 9.05 -1.01
N ILE A 159 5.15 8.30 -1.83
CA ILE A 159 5.58 6.90 -1.61
C ILE A 159 7.09 6.84 -1.32
N ALA A 160 7.89 7.62 -2.06
CA ALA A 160 9.35 7.62 -2.01
C ALA A 160 9.94 8.38 -0.82
N ASP A 161 9.29 9.46 -0.39
CA ASP A 161 9.79 10.25 0.72
C ASP A 161 9.49 9.50 2.01
N MET A 162 10.52 8.79 2.49
CA MET A 162 10.54 8.42 3.89
C MET A 162 10.45 9.72 4.68
N PRO A 163 9.44 9.83 5.53
CA PRO A 163 9.11 11.12 6.12
C PRO A 163 10.30 11.61 7.01
N PRO A 164 10.70 12.88 6.88
CA PRO A 164 11.93 13.46 7.48
C PRO A 164 11.88 13.50 9.01
N ALA A 165 12.94 13.83 9.73
CA ALA A 165 12.90 13.83 11.22
C ALA A 165 11.84 14.78 11.85
N ASP A 166 11.25 15.69 11.07
CA ASP A 166 10.26 16.72 11.41
C ASP A 166 8.81 16.39 10.96
N TRP A 167 8.39 15.15 11.19
CA TRP A 167 7.04 14.56 10.96
C TRP A 167 5.77 15.31 11.43
N PRO A 168 5.75 16.22 12.43
CA PRO A 168 4.49 16.79 12.93
C PRO A 168 3.66 17.49 11.85
N GLY A 169 2.36 17.18 11.82
CA GLY A 169 1.39 17.78 10.91
C GLY A 169 1.16 17.01 9.60
N MET A 170 2.01 16.04 9.27
CA MET A 170 1.86 15.23 8.06
C MET A 170 0.67 14.27 8.15
N PHE A 171 -0.01 14.04 7.03
CA PHE A 171 -1.02 12.99 6.89
C PHE A 171 -0.46 11.78 6.15
N GLY A 172 -0.92 10.60 6.53
CA GLY A 172 -0.58 9.37 5.85
C GLY A 172 -1.55 8.23 6.15
N VAL A 173 -1.23 7.09 5.56
CA VAL A 173 -1.95 5.84 5.70
C VAL A 173 -1.07 4.85 6.43
N ILE A 174 -1.63 4.20 7.44
CA ILE A 174 -1.00 3.06 8.11
C ILE A 174 -1.81 1.80 7.90
N LEU A 175 -1.12 0.66 7.97
CA LEU A 175 -1.72 -0.67 8.03
C LEU A 175 -1.62 -1.19 9.47
N ALA A 176 -2.76 -1.27 10.16
CA ALA A 176 -2.84 -1.72 11.54
C ALA A 176 -4.08 -2.60 11.74
N GLU A 177 -3.93 -3.73 12.42
CA GLU A 177 -5.05 -4.64 12.72
C GLU A 177 -5.78 -5.19 11.49
N GLY A 178 -5.07 -5.31 10.37
CA GLY A 178 -5.67 -5.69 9.09
C GLY A 178 -6.57 -4.59 8.55
N TYR A 179 -6.26 -3.32 8.80
CA TYR A 179 -7.00 -2.22 8.21
C TYR A 179 -6.11 -1.05 7.82
N LEU A 180 -6.48 -0.38 6.73
CA LEU A 180 -5.92 0.91 6.38
C LEU A 180 -6.59 2.01 7.21
N ARG A 181 -5.77 2.91 7.75
CA ARG A 181 -6.20 4.01 8.60
C ARG A 181 -5.50 5.30 8.19
N VAL A 182 -6.29 6.37 8.08
CA VAL A 182 -5.77 7.71 7.85
C VAL A 182 -5.35 8.30 9.19
N VAL A 183 -4.11 8.78 9.25
CA VAL A 183 -3.53 9.33 10.47
C VAL A 183 -2.89 10.67 10.17
N ARG A 184 -3.02 11.61 11.11
CA ARG A 184 -2.19 12.80 11.18
C ARG A 184 -1.11 12.57 12.22
N VAL A 185 0.13 12.78 11.84
CA VAL A 185 1.27 12.61 12.70
C VAL A 185 1.43 13.81 13.63
N GLU A 186 1.67 13.56 14.91
CA GLU A 186 1.91 14.61 15.90
C GLU A 186 3.37 14.69 16.32
N ARG A 187 4.03 13.54 16.45
CA ARG A 187 5.41 13.43 16.92
C ARG A 187 5.98 12.06 16.59
N VAL A 188 7.29 11.97 16.45
CA VAL A 188 8.01 10.69 16.40
C VAL A 188 9.01 10.61 17.54
N CYS A 189 8.95 9.52 18.30
CA CYS A 189 9.96 9.15 19.28
C CYS A 189 10.88 8.11 18.63
N VAL A 190 12.02 8.59 18.14
CA VAL A 190 12.97 7.76 17.39
C VAL A 190 13.96 7.06 18.32
N ASP A 191 14.19 5.77 18.07
CA ASP A 191 15.21 4.96 18.72
C ASP A 191 16.56 5.11 17.98
N TRP A 192 17.31 6.17 18.31
CA TRP A 192 18.55 6.51 17.61
C TRP A 192 19.72 5.55 17.87
N GLU A 193 19.63 4.65 18.84
CA GLU A 193 20.74 3.79 19.24
C GLU A 193 21.16 2.81 18.13
N THR A 194 20.26 2.48 17.21
CA THR A 194 20.50 1.47 16.17
C THR A 194 20.50 2.02 14.75
N TRP A 195 20.42 3.34 14.57
CA TRP A 195 20.28 3.94 13.24
C TRP A 195 21.58 4.53 12.70
N TRP A 196 21.81 4.30 11.42
CA TRP A 196 22.96 4.79 10.67
C TRP A 196 22.71 6.17 10.01
N SER A 197 21.45 6.64 9.97
CA SER A 197 21.08 7.99 9.54
C SER A 197 20.14 8.62 10.56
N LYS A 198 20.27 9.94 10.73
CA LYS A 198 19.35 10.78 11.52
C LYS A 198 18.36 11.57 10.66
N ASP A 199 18.44 11.40 9.35
CA ASP A 199 17.70 12.22 8.39
C ASP A 199 16.29 11.66 8.13
N PHE A 200 16.08 10.37 8.40
CA PHE A 200 14.82 9.68 8.15
C PHE A 200 14.60 8.50 9.11
N VAL A 201 13.38 7.97 9.11
CA VAL A 201 13.00 6.75 9.84
C VAL A 201 12.69 5.63 8.87
N SER A 202 13.30 4.45 9.05
CA SER A 202 13.16 3.33 8.11
C SER A 202 11.79 2.65 8.18
N ARG A 203 11.29 2.18 7.03
CA ARG A 203 10.16 1.22 6.96
C ARG A 203 10.47 -0.15 7.60
N ARG A 204 11.73 -0.38 8.00
CA ARG A 204 12.14 -1.53 8.83
C ARG A 204 12.16 -1.24 10.32
N ASP A 205 11.80 -0.03 10.73
CA ASP A 205 11.83 0.37 12.12
C ASP A 205 10.58 -0.13 12.86
N VAL A 206 10.80 -1.05 13.80
CA VAL A 206 9.81 -1.54 14.78
C VAL A 206 10.05 -0.97 16.18
N ARG A 207 11.16 -0.24 16.38
CA ARG A 207 11.62 0.22 17.69
C ARG A 207 11.17 1.64 17.99
N SER A 208 11.19 2.51 16.99
CA SER A 208 10.67 3.87 17.09
C SER A 208 9.15 3.86 17.17
N VAL A 209 8.61 4.91 17.77
CA VAL A 209 7.16 5.05 17.99
C VAL A 209 6.69 6.36 17.35
N VAL A 210 5.76 6.24 16.41
CA VAL A 210 5.05 7.38 15.84
C VAL A 210 3.80 7.64 16.66
N HIS A 211 3.61 8.88 17.05
CA HIS A 211 2.39 9.39 17.68
C HIS A 211 1.53 10.02 16.59
N GLY A 212 0.29 9.58 16.48
CA GLY A 212 -0.65 10.15 15.53
C GLY A 212 -2.07 10.27 16.08
N ARG A 213 -2.92 10.94 15.31
CA ARG A 213 -4.36 11.03 15.52
C ARG A 213 -5.11 10.44 14.35
N LEU A 214 -6.19 9.78 14.67
CA LEU A 214 -7.01 9.07 13.70
C LEU A 214 -7.99 10.01 13.00
N TYR A 215 -8.11 9.88 11.68
CA TYR A 215 -9.06 10.62 10.85
C TYR A 215 -9.94 9.65 10.05
N SER A 216 -11.20 10.04 9.88
CA SER A 216 -12.18 9.39 9.01
C SER A 216 -12.30 10.20 7.71
N ILE A 217 -12.71 9.53 6.64
CA ILE A 217 -13.06 10.18 5.39
C ILE A 217 -14.57 10.36 5.32
N ALA A 218 -15.00 11.57 4.97
CA ALA A 218 -16.39 11.91 4.73
C ALA A 218 -16.56 12.61 3.38
N LYS A 219 -17.80 12.76 2.92
CA LYS A 219 -18.12 13.59 1.75
C LYS A 219 -17.71 15.03 2.07
N ALA A 220 -17.04 15.70 1.14
CA ALA A 220 -16.87 17.14 1.23
C ALA A 220 -18.23 17.82 1.34
N PRO A 221 -18.44 18.80 2.24
CA PRO A 221 -19.66 19.59 2.20
C PRO A 221 -19.84 20.17 0.79
N ASN A 222 -21.09 20.21 0.30
CA ASN A 222 -21.43 20.86 -0.95
C ASN A 222 -21.09 22.36 -0.80
N LEU A 223 -19.85 22.72 -1.07
CA LEU A 223 -19.42 24.10 -1.15
C LEU A 223 -20.03 24.61 -2.44
N GLY A 224 -21.20 25.25 -2.33
CA GLY A 224 -21.79 26.01 -3.42
C GLY A 224 -20.69 26.87 -4.03
N GLU A 225 -20.55 26.77 -5.36
CA GLU A 225 -19.59 27.47 -6.21
C GLU A 225 -18.51 28.23 -5.42
N ILE A 226 -17.49 27.51 -4.92
CA ILE A 226 -16.28 28.17 -4.45
C ILE A 226 -15.83 29.03 -5.62
N PRO A 227 -15.71 30.36 -5.49
CA PRO A 227 -15.30 31.22 -6.59
C PRO A 227 -14.02 30.61 -7.14
N GLU A 228 -14.03 30.27 -8.43
CA GLU A 228 -12.92 29.61 -9.10
C GLU A 228 -11.62 30.29 -8.66
N ILE A 229 -10.87 29.63 -7.78
CA ILE A 229 -9.52 30.05 -7.47
C ILE A 229 -8.80 29.81 -8.78
N HIS A 230 -8.68 30.88 -9.57
CA HIS A 230 -7.93 30.90 -10.83
C HIS A 230 -6.48 30.57 -10.48
N GLN A 231 -6.17 29.28 -10.40
CA GLN A 231 -4.82 28.80 -10.60
C GLN A 231 -4.57 28.89 -12.10
N PRO A 232 -3.67 29.76 -12.58
CA PRO A 232 -3.42 29.89 -13.99
C PRO A 232 -2.75 28.60 -14.48
N GLY A 233 -3.54 27.72 -15.10
CA GLY A 233 -3.11 26.42 -15.63
C GLY A 233 -3.62 25.16 -14.90
N GLY A 234 -4.60 25.27 -13.99
CA GLY A 234 -5.01 24.19 -13.09
C GLY A 234 -5.93 23.13 -13.72
N ASP A 235 -5.42 21.90 -13.78
CA ASP A 235 -6.12 20.65 -14.09
C ASP A 235 -7.33 20.42 -13.17
N GLU A 236 -8.44 19.85 -13.69
CA GLU A 236 -9.67 19.60 -12.91
C GLU A 236 -9.46 18.63 -11.72
N GLY A 237 -8.32 17.93 -11.69
CA GLY A 237 -7.91 17.01 -10.62
C GLY A 237 -7.74 17.64 -9.23
N GLY A 238 -7.62 18.96 -9.13
CA GLY A 238 -7.36 19.67 -7.87
C GLY A 238 -8.57 19.97 -6.97
N LYS A 239 -9.80 19.67 -7.39
CA LYS A 239 -10.99 20.01 -6.57
C LYS A 239 -11.11 19.09 -5.33
N PRO A 240 -11.40 19.64 -4.13
CA PRO A 240 -11.58 18.84 -2.93
C PRO A 240 -12.83 17.95 -3.05
N ALA A 241 -12.65 16.65 -2.96
CA ALA A 241 -13.72 15.66 -3.11
C ALA A 241 -14.13 15.01 -1.78
N PHE A 242 -13.19 14.92 -0.83
CA PHE A 242 -13.41 14.26 0.45
C PHE A 242 -12.93 15.13 1.60
N SER A 243 -13.67 15.19 2.70
CA SER A 243 -13.21 15.81 3.95
C SER A 243 -12.55 14.77 4.85
N LEU A 244 -11.49 15.18 5.53
CA LEU A 244 -10.88 14.42 6.60
C LEU A 244 -11.46 14.90 7.94
N VAL A 245 -12.26 14.05 8.57
CA VAL A 245 -12.93 14.34 9.84
C VAL A 245 -12.12 13.70 10.96
N ARG A 246 -11.66 14.51 11.91
CA ARG A 246 -10.99 14.00 13.12
C ARG A 246 -11.93 13.06 13.85
N VAL A 247 -11.48 11.85 14.16
CA VAL A 247 -12.31 10.89 14.90
C VAL A 247 -12.25 11.23 16.37
N SER A 248 -13.39 11.64 16.93
CA SER A 248 -13.56 11.83 18.36
C SER A 248 -13.87 10.50 19.04
N ASN A 249 -13.30 10.28 20.22
CA ASN A 249 -13.82 9.29 21.14
C ASN A 249 -14.69 10.06 22.15
N GLU A 250 -16.01 9.86 22.09
CA GLU A 250 -16.95 10.46 23.04
C GLU A 250 -16.58 10.11 24.49
N ALA A 251 -16.00 8.92 24.73
CA ALA A 251 -15.54 8.50 26.05
C ALA A 251 -14.31 9.29 26.54
N LEU A 252 -13.53 9.93 25.64
CA LEU A 252 -12.40 10.79 26.02
C LEU A 252 -12.84 12.25 26.29
N GLY A 253 -14.09 12.63 25.96
CA GLY A 253 -14.76 13.86 26.41
C GLY A 253 -14.11 15.20 26.05
N ASN A 254 -13.01 15.22 25.29
CA ASN A 254 -12.13 16.38 25.16
C ASN A 254 -11.94 16.88 23.72
N GLY A 255 -12.60 16.29 22.72
CA GLY A 255 -12.49 16.71 21.32
C GLY A 255 -11.08 16.60 20.72
N ARG A 256 -10.12 16.03 21.47
CA ARG A 256 -8.70 15.93 21.07
C ARG A 256 -8.45 14.79 20.07
N GLY A 257 -9.49 14.17 19.53
CA GLY A 257 -9.35 13.03 18.62
C GLY A 257 -8.78 11.79 19.32
N VAL A 258 -8.80 10.65 18.63
CA VAL A 258 -8.27 9.39 19.18
C VAL A 258 -6.75 9.33 18.98
N PRO A 259 -5.93 9.37 20.05
CA PRO A 259 -4.49 9.19 19.92
C PRO A 259 -4.19 7.72 19.61
N LEU A 260 -3.28 7.50 18.67
CA LEU A 260 -2.76 6.18 18.36
C LEU A 260 -1.23 6.21 18.32
N LEU A 261 -0.63 5.07 18.62
CA LEU A 261 0.81 4.89 18.50
C LEU A 261 1.08 3.69 17.62
N PHE A 262 2.04 3.83 16.71
CA PHE A 262 2.38 2.79 15.74
C PHE A 262 3.87 2.82 15.40
N SER A 263 4.38 1.71 14.90
CA SER A 263 5.76 1.62 14.43
C SER A 263 5.88 2.11 12.98
N PRO A 264 6.99 2.76 12.60
CA PRO A 264 7.20 3.24 11.22
C PRO A 264 7.03 2.17 10.14
N CYS A 265 7.32 0.90 10.45
CA CYS A 265 7.10 -0.23 9.53
C CYS A 265 5.62 -0.47 9.14
N GLN A 266 4.67 0.11 9.86
CA GLN A 266 3.23 0.07 9.57
C GLN A 266 2.81 1.20 8.60
N TRP A 267 3.70 2.14 8.27
CA TRP A 267 3.42 3.21 7.32
C TRP A 267 3.32 2.68 5.89
N VAL A 268 2.22 2.99 5.22
CA VAL A 268 1.99 2.62 3.82
C VAL A 268 2.47 3.75 2.92
N CYS A 269 1.86 4.92 3.02
CA CYS A 269 2.17 6.08 2.20
C CYS A 269 1.74 7.39 2.87
N ARG A 270 2.31 8.51 2.40
CA ARG A 270 1.83 9.85 2.76
C ARG A 270 0.49 10.12 2.06
N LEU A 271 -0.23 11.14 2.53
CA LEU A 271 -1.40 11.69 1.85
C LEU A 271 -1.14 13.13 1.47
N GLU A 272 -1.60 13.50 0.28
CA GLU A 272 -1.66 14.89 -0.14
C GLU A 272 -2.98 15.50 0.33
N VAL A 273 -2.87 16.44 1.26
CA VAL A 273 -4.02 17.05 1.93
C VAL A 273 -4.07 18.52 1.61
N MET A 274 -5.25 18.99 1.22
CA MET A 274 -5.57 20.40 1.03
C MET A 274 -6.21 20.96 2.29
N VAL A 275 -5.98 22.25 2.55
CA VAL A 275 -6.65 22.99 3.62
C VAL A 275 -7.84 23.72 3.01
N TYR A 276 -9.02 23.66 3.63
CA TYR A 276 -10.20 24.36 3.11
C TYR A 276 -10.00 25.89 3.11
N PRO A 277 -10.12 26.56 1.95
CA PRO A 277 -10.06 28.01 1.87
C PRO A 277 -11.39 28.58 2.35
N GLY A 278 -11.49 28.92 3.63
CA GLY A 278 -12.69 29.55 4.21
C GLY A 278 -13.10 29.03 5.58
N GLY A 279 -12.49 27.95 6.07
CA GLY A 279 -12.56 27.62 7.49
C GLY A 279 -11.79 28.70 8.27
N GLU A 280 -12.42 29.35 9.24
CA GLU A 280 -11.80 30.34 10.14
C GLU A 280 -10.70 29.69 11.00
N GLY A 281 -9.59 29.27 10.40
CA GLY A 281 -8.43 28.73 11.11
C GLY A 281 -8.73 27.55 12.05
N ARG A 282 -9.83 26.82 11.87
CA ARG A 282 -10.09 25.62 12.65
C ARG A 282 -9.04 24.58 12.27
N GLU A 283 -8.33 24.06 13.27
CA GLU A 283 -7.23 23.08 13.14
C GLU A 283 -7.60 21.74 12.46
N ASP A 284 -8.79 21.63 11.87
CA ASP A 284 -9.42 20.37 11.44
C ASP A 284 -10.07 20.39 10.05
N ASP A 285 -9.97 21.49 9.30
CA ASP A 285 -10.62 21.57 7.98
C ASP A 285 -9.66 21.11 6.86
N PHE A 286 -9.50 19.79 6.77
CA PHE A 286 -8.63 19.12 5.79
C PHE A 286 -9.44 18.37 4.74
N CYS A 287 -8.95 18.30 3.50
CA CYS A 287 -9.60 17.57 2.43
C CYS A 287 -8.62 16.84 1.51
N LEU A 288 -9.13 15.84 0.80
CA LEU A 288 -8.43 15.08 -0.22
C LEU A 288 -9.02 15.39 -1.59
N SER A 289 -8.16 15.35 -2.62
CA SER A 289 -8.58 15.40 -4.01
C SER A 289 -9.32 14.11 -4.40
N LYS A 290 -10.00 14.14 -5.54
CA LYS A 290 -10.61 12.95 -6.13
C LYS A 290 -9.57 11.86 -6.40
N GLN A 291 -8.39 12.25 -6.87
CA GLN A 291 -7.28 11.37 -7.19
C GLN A 291 -6.76 10.64 -5.94
N GLU A 292 -6.54 11.36 -4.84
CA GLU A 292 -6.09 10.77 -3.58
C GLU A 292 -7.13 9.78 -3.01
N GLY A 293 -8.42 10.11 -3.08
CA GLY A 293 -9.46 9.16 -2.68
C GLY A 293 -9.54 7.92 -3.58
N GLY A 294 -9.23 8.07 -4.88
CA GLY A 294 -9.07 6.94 -5.81
C GLY A 294 -7.89 6.04 -5.43
N ARG A 295 -6.73 6.64 -5.13
CA ARG A 295 -5.52 5.93 -4.69
C ARG A 295 -5.77 5.15 -3.40
N LEU A 296 -6.46 5.75 -2.43
CA LEU A 296 -6.86 5.10 -1.19
C LEU A 296 -7.78 3.89 -1.43
N ALA A 297 -8.76 4.04 -2.32
CA ALA A 297 -9.65 2.94 -2.70
C ALA A 297 -8.88 1.77 -3.33
N ALA A 298 -7.86 2.06 -4.16
CA ALA A 298 -7.02 1.04 -4.77
C ALA A 298 -6.19 0.27 -3.72
N PHE A 299 -5.59 0.97 -2.76
CA PHE A 299 -4.88 0.33 -1.64
C PHE A 299 -5.79 -0.58 -0.82
N GLU A 300 -6.99 -0.10 -0.47
CA GLU A 300 -7.97 -0.89 0.29
C GLU A 300 -8.44 -2.12 -0.51
N ALA A 301 -8.68 -1.97 -1.81
CA ALA A 301 -9.07 -3.08 -2.67
C ALA A 301 -7.97 -4.16 -2.73
N LEU A 302 -6.70 -3.77 -2.85
CA LEU A 302 -5.57 -4.70 -2.81
C LEU A 302 -5.42 -5.36 -1.44
N ALA A 303 -5.51 -4.59 -0.36
CA ALA A 303 -5.46 -5.12 1.00
C ALA A 303 -6.56 -6.16 1.23
N SER A 304 -7.78 -5.91 0.75
CA SER A 304 -8.94 -6.81 0.90
C SER A 304 -8.79 -8.17 0.21
N GLN A 305 -7.92 -8.27 -0.79
CA GLN A 305 -7.64 -9.51 -1.52
C GLN A 305 -6.71 -10.45 -0.72
N ALA A 306 -6.13 -9.98 0.38
CA ALA A 306 -5.17 -10.73 1.18
C ALA A 306 -5.65 -10.91 2.63
N PRO A 307 -5.77 -12.16 3.12
CA PRO A 307 -6.24 -12.42 4.48
C PRO A 307 -5.35 -11.82 5.58
N TYR A 308 -4.11 -11.39 5.27
CA TYR A 308 -3.17 -10.86 6.28
C TYR A 308 -2.93 -9.35 6.17
N TRP A 309 -3.53 -8.68 5.17
CA TRP A 309 -3.55 -7.22 5.09
C TRP A 309 -4.93 -6.65 5.41
N HIS A 310 -5.95 -7.49 5.39
CA HIS A 310 -7.29 -7.10 5.74
C HIS A 310 -7.89 -8.04 6.80
N ALA A 311 -8.74 -7.53 7.68
CA ALA A 311 -9.38 -8.25 8.79
C ALA A 311 -10.28 -9.45 8.40
N THR A 312 -10.22 -9.86 7.13
CA THR A 312 -10.82 -11.04 6.55
C THR A 312 -9.93 -12.27 6.64
N ALA A 313 -8.82 -12.26 7.40
CA ALA A 313 -8.10 -13.49 7.74
C ALA A 313 -9.13 -14.50 8.27
N PRO A 314 -9.39 -15.62 7.55
CA PRO A 314 -10.14 -16.70 8.16
C PRO A 314 -9.29 -17.10 9.34
N PHE A 315 -9.74 -16.78 10.55
CA PHE A 315 -9.05 -17.07 11.81
C PHE A 315 -8.52 -18.50 11.70
N VAL A 316 -7.22 -18.62 11.43
CA VAL A 316 -6.54 -19.90 11.39
C VAL A 316 -6.79 -20.45 12.79
N LYS A 317 -7.58 -21.52 12.87
CA LYS A 317 -8.16 -22.05 14.11
C LYS A 317 -7.12 -22.44 15.18
N THR A 318 -5.83 -22.21 14.93
CA THR A 318 -4.70 -22.81 15.62
C THR A 318 -3.54 -21.86 15.95
N ALA A 319 -3.49 -20.62 15.48
CA ALA A 319 -2.37 -19.72 15.77
C ALA A 319 -2.85 -18.41 16.45
N SER A 320 -2.48 -18.25 17.72
CA SER A 320 -2.51 -17.03 18.57
C SER A 320 -3.67 -16.04 18.36
N ARG A 321 -4.46 -15.79 19.43
CA ARG A 321 -5.46 -14.71 19.54
C ARG A 321 -4.88 -13.28 19.47
N GLY A 322 -3.70 -13.08 18.87
CA GLY A 322 -3.08 -11.77 18.75
C GLY A 322 -3.75 -10.92 17.67
N ASN A 323 -3.68 -9.60 17.82
CA ASN A 323 -4.09 -8.68 16.75
C ASN A 323 -3.06 -8.74 15.62
N LEU A 324 -3.54 -8.78 14.36
CA LEU A 324 -2.69 -8.56 13.18
C LEU A 324 -2.06 -7.16 13.26
N GLN A 325 -0.82 -6.97 12.82
CA GLN A 325 -0.10 -5.67 12.81
C GLN A 325 -0.46 -4.81 14.04
N PRO A 326 -0.16 -5.27 15.25
CA PRO A 326 -0.66 -4.65 16.46
C PRO A 326 -0.16 -3.20 16.58
N LEU A 327 -0.98 -2.35 17.20
CA LEU A 327 -0.56 -1.01 17.59
C LEU A 327 0.50 -1.08 18.70
N VAL A 328 1.18 0.05 18.92
CA VAL A 328 2.04 0.24 20.08
C VAL A 328 1.15 0.68 21.25
N PRO A 329 0.97 -0.12 22.32
CA PRO A 329 0.08 0.27 23.42
C PRO A 329 0.65 1.42 24.26
N TYR A 330 1.98 1.51 24.36
CA TYR A 330 2.66 2.56 25.11
C TYR A 330 3.98 2.96 24.44
N CYS A 331 4.28 4.26 24.42
CA CYS A 331 5.55 4.75 23.91
C CYS A 331 6.64 4.63 24.98
N LYS A 332 7.56 3.69 24.79
CA LYS A 332 8.70 3.46 25.71
C LYS A 332 9.62 4.67 25.92
N HIS A 333 9.60 5.65 25.02
CA HIS A 333 10.49 6.81 25.07
C HIS A 333 9.92 8.00 25.86
N CYS A 334 8.60 8.11 25.97
CA CYS A 334 7.95 9.26 26.63
C CYS A 334 6.76 8.87 27.51
N SER A 335 6.50 7.58 27.67
CA SER A 335 5.43 7.01 28.50
C SER A 335 4.00 7.41 28.12
N THR A 336 3.78 7.92 26.90
CA THR A 336 2.42 8.17 26.39
C THR A 336 1.72 6.86 26.10
N GLU A 337 0.47 6.73 26.53
CA GLU A 337 -0.40 5.61 26.18
C GLU A 337 -1.13 5.87 24.87
N GLY A 338 -1.33 4.80 24.09
CA GLY A 338 -2.04 4.82 22.82
C GLY A 338 -3.33 4.02 22.88
N LEU A 339 -4.09 4.09 21.80
CA LEU A 339 -5.20 3.18 21.59
C LEU A 339 -4.73 1.71 21.57
N ALA A 340 -5.46 0.84 22.26
CA ALA A 340 -5.16 -0.60 22.27
C ALA A 340 -5.56 -1.31 20.97
N THR A 341 -6.61 -0.83 20.29
CA THR A 341 -7.14 -1.40 19.03
C THR A 341 -7.82 -0.34 18.17
N VAL A 342 -7.59 -0.34 16.86
CA VAL A 342 -8.28 0.51 15.88
C VAL A 342 -9.56 -0.11 15.33
N ARG A 343 -9.85 -1.38 15.63
CA ARG A 343 -10.97 -2.13 15.05
C ARG A 343 -12.32 -1.47 15.35
N ASP A 344 -12.51 -1.02 16.58
CA ASP A 344 -13.78 -0.48 17.05
C ASP A 344 -13.87 1.05 16.92
N ALA A 345 -12.79 1.69 16.48
CA ALA A 345 -12.73 3.16 16.42
C ALA A 345 -13.41 3.73 15.18
N ILE A 346 -13.33 3.06 14.01
CA ILE A 346 -13.85 3.56 12.72
C ILE A 346 -14.23 2.40 11.80
N PRO A 347 -15.31 2.53 10.99
CA PRO A 347 -15.57 1.66 9.83
C PRO A 347 -14.38 1.49 8.86
N SER A 348 -14.44 0.50 7.96
CA SER A 348 -13.40 0.32 6.93
C SER A 348 -13.25 1.55 6.02
N LEU A 349 -12.08 1.73 5.42
CA LEU A 349 -11.80 2.89 4.56
C LEU A 349 -12.67 2.84 3.29
N SER A 350 -12.87 1.64 2.75
CA SER A 350 -13.80 1.36 1.66
C SER A 350 -15.23 1.80 1.98
N ALA A 351 -15.76 1.44 3.15
CA ALA A 351 -17.11 1.81 3.56
C ALA A 351 -17.26 3.33 3.69
N GLN A 352 -16.26 4.00 4.25
CA GLN A 352 -16.24 5.47 4.36
C GLN A 352 -16.25 6.14 2.98
N LEU A 353 -15.39 5.68 2.05
CA LEU A 353 -15.33 6.21 0.69
C LEU A 353 -16.61 5.94 -0.11
N GLN A 354 -17.24 4.76 0.06
CA GLN A 354 -18.52 4.45 -0.57
C GLN A 354 -19.65 5.31 -0.03
N GLN A 355 -19.75 5.50 1.28
CA GLN A 355 -20.73 6.39 1.91
C GLN A 355 -20.55 7.84 1.44
N ALA A 356 -19.31 8.31 1.37
CA ALA A 356 -18.98 9.64 0.87
C ALA A 356 -19.44 9.82 -0.59
N LYS A 357 -19.27 8.80 -1.43
CA LYS A 357 -19.74 8.79 -2.84
C LYS A 357 -21.27 8.68 -2.95
N ALA A 358 -21.91 7.83 -2.14
CA ALA A 358 -23.35 7.55 -2.22
C ALA A 358 -24.22 8.75 -1.82
N GLY A 359 -23.72 9.64 -0.94
CA GLY A 359 -24.35 10.93 -0.66
C GLY A 359 -24.45 11.89 -1.85
N THR A 360 -24.10 11.46 -3.07
CA THR A 360 -24.19 12.23 -4.33
C THR A 360 -25.47 11.95 -5.12
N LEU A 361 -26.26 10.92 -4.77
CA LEU A 361 -27.42 10.47 -5.58
C LEU A 361 -28.81 10.81 -5.00
N VAL A 362 -28.90 11.76 -4.07
CA VAL A 362 -30.20 12.23 -3.55
C VAL A 362 -30.34 13.73 -3.81
N GLU A 363 -30.44 14.11 -5.08
CA GLU A 363 -31.06 15.39 -5.48
C GLU A 363 -32.12 15.11 -6.55
N SER A 364 -33.34 15.52 -6.21
CA SER A 364 -34.60 15.61 -6.97
C SER A 364 -34.93 14.55 -8.03
N ALA A 365 -35.86 13.67 -7.68
CA ALA A 365 -36.75 13.04 -8.66
C ALA A 365 -37.70 14.10 -9.23
N ASP A 366 -37.29 14.77 -10.32
CA ASP A 366 -38.20 15.35 -11.31
C ASP A 366 -37.45 15.68 -12.60
N SER A 367 -37.25 14.67 -13.46
CA SER A 367 -37.25 14.81 -14.92
C SER A 367 -37.02 13.45 -15.61
N THR A 368 -37.67 13.30 -16.75
CA THR A 368 -37.81 12.12 -17.62
C THR A 368 -36.51 11.50 -18.13
N PRO A 369 -36.52 10.22 -18.58
CA PRO A 369 -35.31 9.45 -18.83
C PRO A 369 -34.69 9.82 -20.18
N HIS A 370 -33.43 10.27 -20.16
CA HIS A 370 -32.53 10.10 -21.28
C HIS A 370 -31.56 8.98 -20.94
N THR A 371 -31.68 7.89 -21.69
CA THR A 371 -30.70 6.81 -21.78
C THR A 371 -29.44 7.36 -22.41
N ASP A 372 -28.38 7.49 -21.61
CA ASP A 372 -26.99 7.26 -22.01
C ASP A 372 -26.17 7.14 -20.71
N VAL A 373 -25.80 5.91 -20.38
CA VAL A 373 -24.96 5.58 -19.22
C VAL A 373 -23.52 5.51 -19.70
N PRO A 374 -22.58 6.35 -19.20
CA PRO A 374 -21.17 6.07 -19.34
C PRO A 374 -20.77 5.08 -18.25
N THR A 375 -20.30 3.94 -18.73
CA THR A 375 -19.77 2.79 -18.03
C THR A 375 -18.60 3.22 -17.12
N SER A 376 -18.82 3.21 -15.81
CA SER A 376 -17.84 3.61 -14.80
C SER A 376 -17.12 2.40 -14.20
N ALA A 377 -15.89 2.65 -13.71
CA ALA A 377 -14.90 1.87 -12.93
C ALA A 377 -15.27 0.51 -12.28
N ALA A 378 -16.54 0.17 -12.10
CA ALA A 378 -17.01 -1.13 -11.63
C ALA A 378 -16.78 -2.27 -12.66
N GLU A 379 -16.88 -2.00 -13.97
CA GLU A 379 -16.55 -3.02 -15.00
C GLU A 379 -15.05 -3.32 -15.09
N TYR A 380 -14.20 -2.31 -14.81
CA TYR A 380 -12.74 -2.44 -14.88
C TYR A 380 -12.17 -3.46 -13.88
N MET A 381 -12.87 -3.69 -12.76
CA MET A 381 -12.46 -4.65 -11.72
C MET A 381 -13.12 -6.03 -11.88
N SER A 382 -14.22 -6.16 -12.64
CA SER A 382 -14.83 -7.47 -12.91
C SER A 382 -14.08 -8.26 -13.99
N GLU A 383 -13.51 -7.59 -14.99
CA GLU A 383 -12.75 -8.23 -16.09
C GLU A 383 -11.47 -8.96 -15.61
N TRP A 384 -10.93 -8.58 -14.46
CA TRP A 384 -9.72 -9.19 -13.90
C TRP A 384 -9.98 -10.46 -13.06
N ARG A 385 -11.22 -10.72 -12.62
CA ARG A 385 -11.54 -11.96 -11.90
C ARG A 385 -11.54 -13.19 -12.80
N ASP A 386 -11.80 -13.02 -14.10
CA ASP A 386 -12.08 -14.13 -15.01
C ASP A 386 -10.86 -14.61 -15.83
N ASN A 387 -9.72 -13.92 -15.78
CA ASN A 387 -8.51 -14.30 -16.54
C ASN A 387 -7.51 -15.19 -15.79
N GLY A 388 -7.88 -15.74 -14.62
CA GLY A 388 -6.98 -16.50 -13.74
C GLY A 388 -6.81 -17.99 -14.04
N THR A 389 -7.58 -18.59 -14.96
CA THR A 389 -7.48 -20.03 -15.27
C THR A 389 -6.90 -20.29 -16.66
N MET A 390 -5.57 -20.25 -16.78
CA MET A 390 -4.90 -21.00 -17.85
C MET A 390 -4.62 -22.42 -17.36
N SER A 391 -5.40 -23.37 -17.86
CA SER A 391 -5.16 -24.81 -17.72
C SER A 391 -3.92 -25.20 -18.52
N LEU A 392 -2.83 -25.55 -17.84
CA LEU A 392 -1.67 -26.18 -18.46
C LEU A 392 -2.05 -27.62 -18.82
N THR A 393 -2.31 -27.86 -20.11
CA THR A 393 -2.37 -29.21 -20.65
C THR A 393 -0.95 -29.69 -20.91
N ASN A 394 -0.53 -30.72 -20.18
CA ASN A 394 0.71 -31.45 -20.44
C ASN A 394 0.56 -32.22 -21.76
N SER A 395 1.44 -31.95 -22.73
CA SER A 395 1.69 -32.86 -23.85
C SER A 395 3.18 -33.19 -23.91
N HIS A 396 3.53 -34.39 -23.44
CA HIS A 396 4.77 -35.08 -23.79
C HIS A 396 4.65 -35.71 -25.18
N PRO A 397 5.78 -35.87 -25.87
CA PRO A 397 6.30 -37.21 -26.11
C PRO A 397 7.46 -37.59 -25.18
#